data_AF-A0A4Q2QRG2-F1
#
_entry.id   AF-A0A4Q2QRG2-F1
#
_cell.length_a   1.000
_cell.length_b   1.000
_cell.length_c   1.000
_cell.angle_alpha   90.00
_cell.angle_beta   90.00
_cell.angle_gamma   90.00
#
_symmetry.space_group_name_H-M   'P 1'
#
loop_
_entity.id
_entity.type
_entity.pdbx_description
1 polymer ?
#
loop_
_entity_poly.entity_id
_entity_poly.type
_entity_poly.pdbx_seq_one_letter_code
_entity_poly.pdbx_strand_id
1 'polypeptide(L)' 'MALSRQKLTFERIRRFTLPEGKNQVFLWDTDVTSLACRATRGAKAFVFQSLYAGKTLRMTIGN' A
#
# COMPACT_ATOMS: atom_id res chain seq x y z
N MET A 1 -2.65 9.48 11.90
CA MET A 1 -3.44 9.87 10.72
C MET A 1 -3.30 8.83 9.63
N ALA A 2 -4.41 8.34 9.06
CA ALA A 2 -4.36 7.61 7.80
C ALA A 2 -3.91 8.59 6.70
N LEU A 3 -2.87 8.26 5.96
CA LEU A 3 -2.49 9.01 4.77
C LEU A 3 -3.71 9.06 3.83
N SER A 4 -4.02 10.26 3.32
CA SER A 4 -5.05 10.40 2.30
C SER A 4 -4.73 9.47 1.13
N ARG A 5 -5.77 8.82 0.58
CA ARG A 5 -5.62 7.95 -0.59
C ARG A 5 -5.06 8.78 -1.75
N GLN A 6 -4.18 8.19 -2.55
CA GLN A 6 -3.58 8.84 -3.71
C GLN A 6 -3.60 7.89 -4.89
N LYS A 7 -4.02 8.38 -6.05
CA LYS A 7 -3.85 7.65 -7.31
C LYS A 7 -2.41 7.17 -7.45
N LEU A 8 -2.24 5.87 -7.57
CA LEU A 8 -0.97 5.20 -7.76
C LEU A 8 -0.50 5.50 -9.17
N THR A 9 0.61 6.22 -9.25
CA THR A 9 1.33 6.47 -10.48
C THR A 9 2.74 5.92 -10.33
N PHE A 10 3.38 5.62 -11.47
CA PHE A 10 4.75 5.14 -11.49
C PHE A 10 5.69 6.04 -10.65
N GLU A 11 5.66 7.36 -10.88
CA GLU A 11 6.52 8.29 -10.15
C GLU A 11 6.21 8.35 -8.64
N ARG A 12 4.93 8.26 -8.24
CA ARG A 12 4.58 8.23 -6.81
C ARG A 12 5.07 6.96 -6.14
N ILE A 13 4.87 5.81 -6.76
CA ILE A 13 5.36 4.53 -6.26
C ILE A 13 6.88 4.56 -6.16
N ARG A 14 7.58 5.07 -7.19
CA ARG A 14 9.04 5.18 -7.22
C ARG A 14 9.57 6.03 -6.07
N ARG A 15 8.96 7.19 -5.81
CA ARG A 15 9.36 8.14 -4.75
C ARG A 15 8.89 7.77 -3.36
N PHE A 16 7.89 6.90 -3.23
CA PHE A 16 7.35 6.51 -1.94
C PHE A 16 8.43 5.81 -1.11
N THR A 17 8.74 6.24 0.09
CA THR A 17 9.77 5.58 0.91
C THR A 17 9.20 5.22 2.26
N LEU A 18 9.88 4.31 2.94
CA LEU A 18 9.56 3.99 4.32
C LEU A 18 9.97 5.18 5.21
N PRO A 19 9.04 5.84 5.91
CA PRO A 19 9.39 6.91 6.84
C PRO A 19 10.24 6.37 7.99
N GLU A 20 11.10 7.21 8.55
CA GLU A 20 11.91 6.87 9.72
C GLU A 20 11.05 6.42 10.90
N GLY A 21 11.54 5.44 11.66
CA GLY A 21 10.85 4.87 12.81
C GLY A 21 9.69 3.92 12.50
N LYS A 22 9.43 3.58 11.22
CA LYS A 22 8.40 2.61 10.82
C LYS A 22 9.02 1.37 10.17
N ASN A 23 8.39 0.21 10.34
CA ASN A 23 8.78 -1.04 9.68
C ASN A 23 8.11 -1.22 8.30
N GLN A 24 6.91 -0.68 8.13
CA GLN A 24 6.18 -0.68 6.86
C GLN A 24 5.23 0.53 6.75
N VAL A 25 4.94 0.94 5.53
CA VAL A 25 3.94 1.98 5.22
C VAL A 25 3.15 1.58 3.98
N PHE A 26 1.90 2.05 3.89
CA PHE A 26 1.00 1.78 2.78
C PHE A 26 0.58 3.08 2.10
N LEU A 27 0.64 3.09 0.78
CA LEU A 27 0.05 4.11 -0.09
C LEU A 27 -1.15 3.48 -0.78
N TRP A 28 -2.36 3.90 -0.39
CA TRP A 28 -3.62 3.38 -0.94
C TRP A 28 -4.04 4.13 -2.19
N ASP A 29 -4.54 3.40 -3.17
CA ASP A 29 -5.07 3.97 -4.39
C ASP A 29 -6.44 4.66 -4.17
N THR A 30 -6.73 5.69 -4.99
CA THR A 30 -8.02 6.40 -4.97
C THR A 30 -9.08 5.72 -5.83
N ASP A 31 -8.68 5.15 -6.96
CA ASP A 31 -9.59 4.60 -7.97
C ASP A 31 -9.90 3.14 -7.63
N VAL A 32 -8.89 2.39 -7.21
CA VAL A 32 -8.98 0.99 -6.78
C VAL A 32 -8.79 0.91 -5.27
N THR A 33 -9.87 1.08 -4.51
CA THR A 33 -9.80 1.24 -3.04
C THR A 33 -9.26 0.02 -2.28
N SER A 34 -9.19 -1.13 -2.94
CA SER A 34 -8.63 -2.39 -2.44
C SER A 34 -7.14 -2.54 -2.71
N LEU A 35 -6.51 -1.64 -3.48
CA LEU A 35 -5.11 -1.71 -3.87
C LEU A 35 -4.23 -0.73 -3.06
N ALA A 36 -3.06 -1.21 -2.66
CA ALA A 36 -2.01 -0.37 -2.07
C ALA A 36 -0.62 -0.76 -2.55
N CYS A 37 0.29 0.20 -2.57
CA CYS A 37 1.73 -0.05 -2.56
C CYS A 37 2.23 -0.05 -1.11
N ARG A 38 2.84 -1.16 -0.68
CA ARG A 38 3.53 -1.28 0.60
C ARG A 38 5.01 -1.03 0.40
N ALA A 39 5.60 -0.13 1.17
CA ALA A 39 7.05 0.01 1.28
C ALA A 39 7.51 -0.57 2.63
N THR A 40 8.51 -1.45 2.58
CA THR A 40 9.24 -2.00 3.74
C THR A 40 10.71 -1.62 3.62
N ARG A 41 11.54 -2.07 4.57
CA ARG A 41 12.99 -1.86 4.51
C ARG A 41 13.56 -2.63 3.31
N GLY A 42 13.87 -1.91 2.23
CA GLY A 42 14.53 -2.43 1.04
C GLY A 42 13.62 -3.00 -0.05
N ALA A 43 12.30 -3.05 0.15
CA ALA A 43 11.39 -3.59 -0.85
C ALA A 43 10.08 -2.79 -0.94
N LYS A 44 9.45 -2.89 -2.12
CA LYS A 44 8.07 -2.46 -2.37
C LYS A 44 7.27 -3.68 -2.79
N ALA A 45 5.99 -3.68 -2.49
CA ALA A 45 5.09 -4.73 -2.91
C ALA A 45 3.68 -4.19 -3.10
N PHE A 46 2.95 -4.73 -4.07
CA PHE A 46 1.54 -4.43 -4.23
C PHE A 46 0.71 -5.34 -3.32
N VAL A 47 -0.29 -4.74 -2.69
CA VAL A 47 -1.12 -5.39 -1.69
C VAL A 47 -2.59 -5.18 -2.07
N PHE A 48 -3.32 -6.28 -2.09
CA PHE A 48 -4.78 -6.28 -2.18
C PHE A 48 -5.38 -6.45 -0.78
N GLN A 49 -6.41 -5.67 -0.47
CA GLN A 49 -7.20 -5.80 0.74
C GLN A 49 -8.69 -5.71 0.43
N SER A 50 -9.45 -6.64 1.00
CA SER A 50 -10.91 -6.65 0.92
C SER A 50 -11.52 -7.22 2.21
N LEU A 51 -12.84 -7.16 2.32
CA LEU A 51 -13.59 -7.85 3.36
C LEU A 51 -14.05 -9.20 2.81
N TYR A 52 -13.76 -10.25 3.55
CA TYR A 52 -14.23 -11.60 3.25
C TYR A 52 -14.76 -12.23 4.54
N ALA A 53 -16.00 -12.71 4.51
CA ALA A 53 -16.68 -13.29 5.69
C ALA A 53 -16.59 -12.41 6.95
N GLY A 54 -16.77 -11.09 6.79
CA GLY A 54 -16.70 -10.12 7.90
C GLY A 54 -15.29 -9.83 8.43
N LYS A 55 -14.25 -10.44 7.84
CA LYS A 55 -12.84 -10.23 8.22
C LYS A 55 -12.10 -9.46 7.15
N THR A 56 -11.14 -8.63 7.57
CA THR A 56 -10.24 -7.95 6.63
C THR A 56 -9.21 -8.95 6.13
N LEU A 57 -9.29 -9.29 4.84
CA LEU A 57 -8.32 -10.09 4.13
C LEU A 57 -7.29 -9.17 3.47
N ARG A 58 -6.01 -9.49 3.60
CA ARG A 58 -4.91 -8.77 2.95
C ARG A 58 -3.91 -9.75 2.36
N MET A 59 -3.56 -9.57 1.09
CA MET A 59 -2.61 -10.41 0.36
C MET A 59 -1.62 -9.57 -0.45
N THR A 60 -0.40 -10.07 -0.60
CA THR A 60 0.60 -9.46 -1.49
C THR A 60 0.42 -10.05 -2.89
N ILE A 61 0.28 -9.21 -3.90
CA ILE A 61 -0.02 -9.61 -5.29
C ILE A 61 1.15 -9.37 -6.27
N GLY A 62 2.26 -8.82 -5.78
CA GLY A 62 3.49 -8.61 -6.57
C GLY A 62 4.54 -7.81 -5.81
N ASN A 63 5.80 -7.87 -6.27
CA ASN A 63 6.98 -7.18 -5.72
C ASN A 63 7.71 -6.36 -6.79
#